data_AF-M6JGW6-F1
#
_entry.id   AF-M6JGW6-F1
#
_cell.length_a   1.000
_cell.length_b   1.000
_cell.length_c   1.000
_cell.angle_alpha   90.00
_cell.angle_beta   90.00
_cell.angle_gamma   90.00
#
_symmetry.space_group_name_H-M   'P 1'
#
loop_
_entity.id
_entity.type
_entity.pdbx_description
1 polymer ?
#
loop_
_entity_poly.entity_id
_entity_poly.type
_entity_poly.pdbx_seq_one_letter_code
_entity_poly.pdbx_strand_id
1 'polypeptide(L)'
;MKRNFTLILSIVCALNCSPQSRVDLTPLFLAAINLSQTSESQNEFPFRVISPQEGEILTVYRSETTVQANSEGEFEIFHEGKKLFTFPSSPSSPQTSPAFKPKNGENSIQIHFKKPDGTTFQKEINFYFGTKLSAGAAHSGFLKNGNVYTVGRNNFGQLGTGHSTGDNNNDVIVPLDSIRDIFSIHFNQNNSMAIAKNGSVYTWGNNAKGQLGIGNNNNPNPKEAGDRLPPTLVPGIDDAVMGAYGFNHALILKSDGTLVSFGQNNVGQLGNGEVNLNVNSFSTNPVAVVNLRDVIQVIAGSEHSAALTENGEVYVWGKNQYGNLGNGRLSAANTVQSTPVKVEGLSGIKQIANGRDHILALASDGKIYSWGLNASGQLGIGGSGFPNPTPIPTQVLNITNASSVWAGGTQSFSILKSGEVKGWGANGNTANLAIGETNTSKVYEPNKAVVGIENVIHFGCGATHNFALLGNGEIYGWGWNFKGSLGRQDLQSNWGAPNPVSITLP
;
A
#
# COMPACT_ATOMS: atom_id res chain seq x y z
N MET A 1 -7.84 -26.68 -57.39
CA MET A 1 -8.75 -27.79 -57.76
C MET A 1 -8.65 -28.85 -56.65
N LYS A 2 -9.79 -29.38 -56.18
CA LYS A 2 -10.06 -30.22 -54.96
C LYS A 2 -10.20 -29.39 -53.66
N ARG A 3 -11.41 -28.95 -53.24
CA ARG A 3 -12.60 -29.63 -52.66
C ARG A 3 -12.36 -30.25 -51.28
N ASN A 4 -13.06 -29.72 -50.28
CA ASN A 4 -13.50 -30.44 -49.08
C ASN A 4 -14.96 -30.10 -48.75
N PHE A 5 -15.62 -31.10 -48.18
CA PHE A 5 -17.06 -31.35 -48.13
C PHE A 5 -17.85 -30.49 -47.14
N THR A 6 -19.11 -30.20 -47.48
CA THR A 6 -20.18 -29.76 -46.58
C THR A 6 -21.24 -30.87 -46.52
N LEU A 7 -21.66 -31.25 -45.30
CA LEU A 7 -22.80 -32.14 -45.07
C LEU A 7 -23.91 -31.35 -44.33
N ILE A 8 -25.15 -31.59 -44.74
CA ILE A 8 -26.41 -30.90 -44.38
C ILE A 8 -27.24 -31.82 -43.47
N LEU A 9 -27.97 -31.25 -42.49
CA LEU A 9 -29.39 -31.54 -42.09
C LEU A 9 -29.68 -30.75 -40.79
N SER A 10 -30.51 -29.70 -40.73
CA SER A 10 -31.97 -29.57 -40.91
C SER A 10 -32.81 -30.26 -39.82
N ILE A 11 -33.43 -29.47 -38.93
CA ILE A 11 -34.72 -29.79 -38.28
C ILE A 11 -35.60 -28.53 -38.28
N VAL A 12 -36.82 -28.73 -38.78
CA VAL A 12 -37.96 -27.79 -38.86
C VAL A 12 -38.85 -28.01 -37.64
N CYS A 13 -39.45 -26.93 -37.09
CA CYS A 13 -40.80 -27.00 -36.53
C CYS A 13 -41.44 -25.61 -36.46
N ALA A 14 -42.64 -25.50 -37.04
CA ALA A 14 -43.54 -24.35 -36.97
C ALA A 14 -44.55 -24.55 -35.83
N LEU A 15 -45.07 -23.46 -35.23
CA LEU A 15 -46.43 -23.41 -34.65
C LEU A 15 -46.88 -21.97 -34.33
N ASN A 16 -48.19 -21.77 -34.53
CA ASN A 16 -48.99 -20.54 -34.50
C ASN A 16 -49.50 -20.15 -33.08
N CYS A 17 -49.82 -18.86 -32.96
CA CYS A 17 -50.86 -18.18 -32.15
C CYS A 17 -50.79 -18.12 -30.60
N SER A 18 -51.00 -16.87 -30.13
CA SER A 18 -51.05 -16.29 -28.77
C SER A 18 -52.37 -16.54 -28.01
N PRO A 19 -52.73 -15.86 -26.87
CA PRO A 19 -51.98 -15.02 -25.89
C PRO A 19 -52.30 -15.32 -24.40
N GLN A 20 -51.43 -14.96 -23.44
CA GLN A 20 -51.82 -14.34 -22.15
C GLN A 20 -50.62 -13.87 -21.28
N SER A 21 -50.58 -12.55 -21.09
CA SER A 21 -50.07 -11.74 -19.96
C SER A 21 -48.86 -12.19 -19.11
N ARG A 22 -47.72 -11.57 -19.45
CA ARG A 22 -46.73 -10.83 -18.62
C ARG A 22 -46.35 -11.38 -17.23
N VAL A 23 -45.14 -11.95 -17.18
CA VAL A 23 -44.21 -11.85 -16.06
C VAL A 23 -42.93 -11.20 -16.59
N ASP A 24 -42.53 -10.08 -15.99
CA ASP A 24 -41.27 -9.38 -16.31
C ASP A 24 -40.07 -10.24 -15.89
N LEU A 25 -39.28 -10.66 -16.86
CA LEU A 25 -37.92 -11.16 -16.66
C LEU A 25 -36.98 -10.34 -17.53
N THR A 26 -36.15 -9.56 -16.85
CA THR A 26 -34.99 -8.84 -17.36
C THR A 26 -34.05 -9.76 -18.17
N PRO A 27 -33.64 -9.38 -19.40
CA PRO A 27 -32.60 -10.11 -20.11
C PRO A 27 -31.20 -9.71 -19.62
N LEU A 28 -30.36 -10.73 -19.40
CA LEU A 28 -28.92 -10.60 -19.20
C LEU A 28 -28.30 -9.85 -20.39
N PHE A 29 -27.64 -8.72 -20.11
CA PHE A 29 -26.68 -8.12 -21.03
C PHE A 29 -25.37 -8.92 -20.97
N LEU A 30 -25.13 -9.74 -21.99
CA LEU A 30 -23.77 -10.16 -22.36
C LEU A 30 -23.11 -8.96 -23.04
N ALA A 31 -22.22 -8.26 -22.34
CA ALA A 31 -21.38 -7.23 -22.95
C ALA A 31 -20.30 -7.93 -23.79
N ALA A 32 -20.50 -7.92 -25.10
CA ALA A 32 -19.48 -8.25 -26.08
C ALA A 32 -18.37 -7.19 -26.01
N ILE A 33 -17.13 -7.66 -25.81
CA ILE A 33 -15.92 -6.85 -25.91
C ILE A 33 -15.79 -6.38 -27.36
N ASN A 34 -15.89 -5.08 -27.58
CA ASN A 34 -15.69 -4.46 -28.88
C ASN A 34 -14.19 -4.46 -29.22
N LEU A 35 -13.80 -5.41 -30.07
CA LEU A 35 -12.59 -5.31 -30.89
C LEU A 35 -12.85 -4.27 -31.98
N SER A 36 -12.28 -3.08 -31.81
CA SER A 36 -12.06 -2.14 -32.92
C SER A 36 -10.57 -1.78 -32.98
N GLN A 37 -9.76 -2.74 -33.41
CA GLN A 37 -8.48 -2.43 -34.04
C GLN A 37 -8.76 -2.27 -35.53
N THR A 38 -8.79 -1.01 -35.98
CA THR A 38 -8.58 -0.69 -37.38
C THR A 38 -7.16 -1.11 -37.76
N SER A 39 -7.05 -1.83 -38.87
CA SER A 39 -5.83 -2.40 -39.43
C SER A 39 -4.83 -1.32 -39.85
N GLU A 40 -4.00 -0.89 -38.92
CA GLU A 40 -2.61 -0.52 -39.21
C GLU A 40 -1.76 -1.77 -38.98
N SER A 41 -0.82 -2.05 -39.88
CA SER A 41 0.16 -3.11 -39.71
C SER A 41 0.96 -2.87 -38.42
N GLN A 42 0.54 -3.49 -37.33
CA GLN A 42 1.28 -3.56 -36.08
C GLN A 42 2.56 -4.37 -36.36
N ASN A 43 3.65 -3.68 -36.70
CA ASN A 43 4.97 -4.19 -36.39
C ASN A 43 5.02 -4.31 -34.87
N GLU A 44 4.67 -5.49 -34.36
CA GLU A 44 4.75 -5.82 -32.95
C GLU A 44 6.18 -5.50 -32.48
N PHE A 45 6.31 -4.61 -31.49
CA PHE A 45 7.62 -4.22 -30.97
C PHE A 45 8.40 -5.49 -30.62
N PRO A 46 9.70 -5.61 -30.96
CA PRO A 46 10.42 -6.87 -30.86
C PRO A 46 10.64 -7.35 -29.41
N PHE A 47 10.23 -6.53 -28.44
CA PHE A 47 10.17 -6.89 -27.04
C PHE A 47 8.98 -6.20 -26.34
N ARG A 48 8.58 -6.77 -25.21
CA ARG A 48 7.66 -6.16 -24.25
C ARG A 48 8.34 -5.93 -22.91
N VAL A 49 7.90 -4.89 -22.20
CA VAL A 49 8.27 -4.64 -20.81
C VAL A 49 7.18 -5.23 -19.92
N ILE A 50 7.58 -6.07 -18.97
CA ILE A 50 6.70 -6.76 -18.02
C ILE A 50 6.62 -5.97 -16.70
N SER A 51 7.74 -5.42 -16.25
CA SER A 51 7.85 -4.58 -15.04
C SER A 51 9.11 -3.68 -15.12
N PRO A 52 9.10 -2.46 -14.58
CA PRO A 52 7.90 -1.75 -14.14
C PRO A 52 6.96 -1.48 -15.31
N GLN A 53 5.67 -1.30 -15.02
CA GLN A 53 4.65 -0.91 -16.00
C GLN A 53 4.48 0.61 -16.02
N GLU A 54 4.00 1.15 -17.15
CA GLU A 54 3.69 2.58 -17.25
C GLU A 54 2.68 2.99 -16.18
N GLY A 55 3.03 4.02 -15.41
CA GLY A 55 2.21 4.52 -14.30
C GLY A 55 2.23 3.66 -13.03
N GLU A 56 3.06 2.61 -12.96
CA GLU A 56 3.20 1.79 -11.75
C GLU A 56 3.68 2.61 -10.56
N ILE A 57 3.16 2.30 -9.36
CA ILE A 57 3.59 2.92 -8.10
C ILE A 57 4.29 1.89 -7.23
N LEU A 58 5.61 2.02 -7.13
CA LEU A 58 6.46 1.22 -6.27
C LEU A 58 6.40 1.74 -4.82
N THR A 59 6.16 0.83 -3.88
CA THR A 59 6.16 1.08 -2.43
C THR A 59 7.35 0.47 -1.71
N VAL A 60 8.28 -0.09 -2.47
CA VAL A 60 9.53 -0.69 -2.01
C VAL A 60 10.66 0.08 -2.69
N TYR A 61 11.70 0.43 -1.93
CA TYR A 61 12.86 1.19 -2.41
C TYR A 61 13.84 0.30 -3.21
N ARG A 62 13.29 -0.41 -4.20
CA ARG A 62 13.98 -1.36 -5.06
C ARG A 62 13.18 -1.51 -6.34
N SER A 63 13.84 -1.43 -7.49
CA SER A 63 13.25 -1.66 -8.81
C SER A 63 14.13 -2.59 -9.63
N GLU A 64 13.49 -3.40 -10.47
CA GLU A 64 14.10 -4.31 -11.41
C GLU A 64 13.35 -4.20 -12.72
N THR A 65 14.05 -4.28 -13.85
CA THR A 65 13.40 -4.23 -15.16
C THR A 65 13.27 -5.63 -15.72
N THR A 66 12.03 -6.11 -15.84
CA THR A 66 11.72 -7.37 -16.50
C THR A 66 11.20 -7.14 -17.91
N VAL A 67 11.87 -7.73 -18.89
CA VAL A 67 11.58 -7.62 -20.32
C VAL A 67 11.46 -8.99 -20.96
N GLN A 68 10.85 -9.06 -22.13
CA GLN A 68 10.80 -10.29 -22.92
C GLN A 68 10.87 -9.93 -24.41
N ALA A 69 11.88 -10.46 -25.10
CA ALA A 69 12.04 -10.32 -26.55
C ALA A 69 11.55 -11.56 -27.30
N ASN A 70 11.18 -11.37 -28.56
CA ASN A 70 10.87 -12.45 -29.50
C ASN A 70 12.10 -12.93 -30.30
N SER A 71 13.25 -12.28 -30.13
CA SER A 71 14.48 -12.52 -30.87
C SER A 71 15.71 -12.35 -29.98
N GLU A 72 16.83 -12.91 -30.41
CA GLU A 72 18.14 -12.69 -29.80
C GLU A 72 18.59 -11.24 -29.98
N GLY A 73 19.35 -10.75 -29.01
CA GLY A 73 19.85 -9.38 -28.97
C GLY A 73 20.35 -9.03 -27.57
N GLU A 74 20.52 -7.74 -27.34
CA GLU A 74 21.04 -7.20 -26.10
C GLU A 74 20.12 -6.08 -25.59
N PHE A 75 19.79 -6.14 -24.31
CA PHE A 75 19.10 -5.07 -23.61
C PHE A 75 20.10 -4.13 -22.93
N GLU A 76 19.87 -2.83 -23.07
CA GLU A 76 20.51 -1.81 -22.24
C GLU A 76 19.42 -1.07 -21.46
N ILE A 77 19.60 -0.94 -20.15
CA ILE A 77 18.69 -0.21 -19.26
C ILE A 77 19.35 1.09 -18.83
N PHE A 78 18.65 2.19 -19.02
CA PHE A 78 19.03 3.52 -18.57
C PHE A 78 18.01 4.00 -17.54
N HIS A 79 18.48 4.68 -16.51
CA HIS A 79 17.65 5.34 -15.50
C HIS A 79 18.13 6.78 -15.39
N GLU A 80 17.21 7.74 -15.55
CA GLU A 80 17.52 9.17 -15.56
C GLU A 80 18.68 9.53 -16.53
N GLY A 81 18.65 8.93 -17.73
CA GLY A 81 19.66 9.15 -18.79
C GLY A 81 21.02 8.45 -18.57
N LYS A 82 21.23 7.79 -17.43
CA LYS A 82 22.46 7.03 -17.14
C LYS A 82 22.26 5.55 -17.44
N LYS A 83 23.15 4.97 -18.25
CA LYS A 83 23.16 3.51 -18.47
C LYS A 83 23.49 2.80 -17.15
N LEU A 84 22.60 1.91 -16.72
CA LEU A 84 22.79 1.08 -15.53
C LEU A 84 23.33 -0.30 -15.90
N PHE A 85 22.67 -0.98 -16.85
CA PHE A 85 22.91 -2.39 -17.12
C PHE A 85 22.92 -2.69 -18.61
N THR A 86 23.62 -3.76 -18.96
CA THR A 86 23.58 -4.40 -20.28
C THR A 86 23.46 -5.92 -20.06
N PHE A 87 22.52 -6.58 -20.72
CA PHE A 87 22.34 -8.03 -20.59
C PHE A 87 21.70 -8.65 -21.85
N PRO A 88 21.99 -9.92 -22.17
CA PRO A 88 21.46 -10.56 -23.37
C PRO A 88 19.96 -10.86 -23.25
N SER A 89 19.25 -10.85 -24.37
CA SER A 89 17.94 -11.48 -24.46
C SER A 89 18.05 -12.98 -24.70
N SER A 90 17.04 -13.71 -24.25
CA SER A 90 16.78 -15.11 -24.55
C SER A 90 15.36 -15.20 -25.10
N PRO A 91 15.17 -15.60 -26.37
CA PRO A 91 13.86 -15.62 -27.00
C PRO A 91 12.83 -16.37 -26.16
N SER A 92 11.61 -15.81 -26.08
CA SER A 92 10.45 -16.47 -25.44
C SER A 92 10.49 -16.64 -23.92
N SER A 93 11.55 -16.23 -23.22
CA SER A 93 11.60 -16.21 -21.74
C SER A 93 11.76 -14.77 -21.22
N PRO A 94 11.09 -14.38 -20.12
CA PRO A 94 11.38 -13.11 -19.45
C PRO A 94 12.83 -13.05 -18.91
N GLN A 95 13.47 -11.91 -19.06
CA GLN A 95 14.74 -11.56 -18.41
C GLN A 95 14.51 -10.44 -17.41
N THR A 96 15.20 -10.50 -16.28
CA THR A 96 15.15 -9.45 -15.25
C THR A 96 16.55 -8.87 -15.07
N SER A 97 16.64 -7.54 -15.08
CA SER A 97 17.89 -6.83 -14.79
C SER A 97 18.33 -7.04 -13.34
N PRO A 98 19.59 -6.74 -13.00
CA PRO A 98 19.94 -6.45 -11.61
C PRO A 98 19.05 -5.34 -11.03
N ALA A 99 18.90 -5.34 -9.71
CA ALA A 99 18.11 -4.33 -9.02
C ALA A 99 18.85 -2.97 -8.93
N PHE A 100 18.07 -1.90 -8.88
CA PHE A 100 18.55 -0.55 -8.61
C PHE A 100 17.59 0.19 -7.67
N LYS A 101 18.05 1.28 -7.07
CA LYS A 101 17.27 2.14 -6.18
C LYS A 101 16.60 3.25 -7.01
N PRO A 102 15.25 3.37 -6.97
CA PRO A 102 14.58 4.45 -7.67
C PRO A 102 14.85 5.81 -7.00
N LYS A 103 14.65 6.90 -7.73
CA LYS A 103 14.62 8.26 -7.18
C LYS A 103 13.29 8.49 -6.44
N ASN A 104 13.28 9.40 -5.48
CA ASN A 104 12.08 9.89 -4.82
C ASN A 104 11.07 10.47 -5.83
N GLY A 105 9.87 9.89 -5.90
CA GLY A 105 8.79 10.34 -6.77
C GLY A 105 8.87 9.78 -8.19
N GLU A 106 8.82 10.66 -9.18
CA GLU A 106 8.79 10.30 -10.61
C GLU A 106 10.14 9.74 -11.08
N ASN A 107 10.09 8.67 -11.85
CA ASN A 107 11.24 7.98 -12.45
C ASN A 107 10.95 7.65 -13.90
N SER A 108 11.97 7.77 -14.75
CA SER A 108 11.94 7.27 -16.13
C SER A 108 13.04 6.24 -16.37
N ILE A 109 12.67 5.09 -16.95
CA ILE A 109 13.63 4.12 -17.49
C ILE A 109 13.53 4.05 -19.01
N GLN A 110 14.68 4.04 -19.67
CA GLN A 110 14.77 3.80 -21.10
C GLN A 110 15.36 2.41 -21.32
N ILE A 111 14.65 1.60 -22.09
CA ILE A 111 15.03 0.25 -22.47
C ILE A 111 15.43 0.28 -23.93
N HIS A 112 16.69 0.02 -24.23
CA HIS A 112 17.16 -0.18 -25.60
C HIS A 112 17.33 -1.67 -25.86
N PHE A 113 16.79 -2.16 -26.96
CA PHE A 113 16.99 -3.52 -27.45
C PHE A 113 17.74 -3.49 -28.77
N LYS A 114 18.96 -4.02 -28.79
CA LYS A 114 19.85 -4.07 -29.95
C LYS A 114 19.86 -5.47 -30.52
N LYS A 115 19.49 -5.60 -31.80
CA LYS A 115 19.58 -6.87 -32.53
C LYS A 115 21.00 -7.11 -33.05
N PRO A 116 21.38 -8.37 -33.35
CA PRO A 116 22.68 -8.70 -33.94
C PRO A 116 22.95 -8.00 -35.28
N ASP A 117 21.91 -7.63 -36.02
CA ASP A 117 22.01 -6.88 -37.28
C ASP A 117 22.30 -5.38 -37.12
N GLY A 118 22.43 -4.90 -35.87
CA GLY A 118 22.67 -3.50 -35.52
C GLY A 118 21.42 -2.65 -35.35
N THR A 119 20.23 -3.20 -35.64
CA THR A 119 18.96 -2.49 -35.44
C THR A 119 18.69 -2.27 -33.95
N THR A 120 18.33 -1.04 -33.57
CA THR A 120 18.02 -0.70 -32.18
C THR A 120 16.57 -0.26 -32.03
N PHE A 121 15.90 -0.78 -31.01
CA PHE A 121 14.54 -0.41 -30.61
C PHE A 121 14.58 0.20 -29.22
N GLN A 122 13.76 1.20 -28.95
CA GLN A 122 13.77 1.90 -27.68
C GLN A 122 12.36 2.07 -27.12
N LYS A 123 12.20 1.83 -25.82
CA LYS A 123 10.95 2.09 -25.12
C LYS A 123 11.25 2.81 -23.82
N GLU A 124 10.48 3.85 -23.52
CA GLU A 124 10.51 4.53 -22.23
C GLU A 124 9.34 4.06 -21.38
N ILE A 125 9.58 3.89 -20.08
CA ILE A 125 8.57 3.58 -19.08
C ILE A 125 8.71 4.55 -17.91
N ASN A 126 7.62 5.21 -17.56
CA ASN A 126 7.52 6.06 -16.38
C ASN A 126 6.84 5.33 -15.23
N PHE A 127 7.43 5.45 -14.05
CA PHE A 127 6.84 4.92 -12.83
C PHE A 127 7.08 5.88 -11.67
N TYR A 128 6.42 5.61 -10.55
CA TYR A 128 6.53 6.43 -9.35
C TYR A 128 7.04 5.59 -8.18
N PHE A 129 7.91 6.14 -7.35
CA PHE A 129 8.29 5.58 -6.06
C PHE A 129 7.79 6.49 -4.93
N GLY A 130 6.97 5.94 -4.03
CA GLY A 130 6.42 6.64 -2.86
C GLY A 130 4.95 6.35 -2.59
N THR A 131 4.39 7.01 -1.58
CA THR A 131 2.99 6.86 -1.15
C THR A 131 2.17 8.09 -1.52
N LYS A 132 1.15 7.91 -2.39
CA LYS A 132 0.29 9.01 -2.86
C LYS A 132 -1.00 9.17 -2.06
N LEU A 133 -1.44 8.11 -1.37
CA LEU A 133 -2.66 8.06 -0.58
C LEU A 133 -2.33 7.55 0.81
N SER A 134 -2.84 8.19 1.85
CA SER A 134 -2.65 7.70 3.22
C SER A 134 -3.84 8.05 4.11
N ALA A 135 -4.11 7.21 5.10
CA ALA A 135 -5.24 7.36 5.99
C ALA A 135 -4.85 7.02 7.43
N GLY A 136 -5.23 7.89 8.37
CA GLY A 136 -5.04 7.70 9.80
C GLY A 136 -6.23 7.01 10.48
N ALA A 137 -6.46 7.35 11.75
CA ALA A 137 -7.64 6.85 12.47
C ALA A 137 -8.94 7.53 12.02
N ALA A 138 -8.88 8.84 11.73
CA ALA A 138 -10.06 9.64 11.39
C ALA A 138 -9.73 10.80 10.44
N HIS A 139 -8.57 10.77 9.78
CA HIS A 139 -8.13 11.76 8.81
C HIS A 139 -7.44 11.07 7.63
N SER A 140 -7.30 11.81 6.52
CA SER A 140 -6.77 11.28 5.27
C SER A 140 -5.91 12.31 4.56
N GLY A 141 -5.01 11.81 3.73
CA GLY A 141 -4.06 12.59 2.96
C GLY A 141 -3.99 12.12 1.52
N PHE A 142 -3.86 13.09 0.62
CA PHE A 142 -3.74 12.86 -0.81
C PHE A 142 -2.58 13.69 -1.36
N LEU A 143 -1.81 13.10 -2.26
CA LEU A 143 -0.70 13.77 -2.94
C LEU A 143 -1.05 13.97 -4.42
N LYS A 144 -1.01 15.22 -4.88
CA LYS A 144 -1.19 15.57 -6.30
C LYS A 144 -0.19 16.66 -6.70
N ASN A 145 0.66 16.37 -7.67
CA ASN A 145 1.66 17.28 -8.23
C ASN A 145 2.55 17.93 -7.16
N GLY A 146 3.04 17.15 -6.19
CA GLY A 146 3.89 17.66 -5.12
C GLY A 146 3.16 18.39 -3.98
N ASN A 147 1.85 18.57 -4.08
CA ASN A 147 1.02 19.23 -3.07
C ASN A 147 0.25 18.21 -2.25
N VAL A 148 0.15 18.47 -0.94
CA VAL A 148 -0.58 17.63 0.01
C VAL A 148 -1.97 18.22 0.22
N TYR A 149 -2.98 17.34 0.24
CA TYR A 149 -4.36 17.66 0.58
C TYR A 149 -4.77 16.82 1.77
N THR A 150 -5.52 17.38 2.71
CA THR A 150 -5.93 16.67 3.93
C THR A 150 -7.42 16.85 4.22
N VAL A 151 -8.00 15.89 4.94
CA VAL A 151 -9.41 15.93 5.36
C VAL A 151 -9.64 15.07 6.60
N GLY A 152 -10.74 15.30 7.32
CA GLY A 152 -11.15 14.53 8.49
C GLY A 152 -10.86 15.22 9.83
N ARG A 153 -10.80 14.45 10.91
CA ARG A 153 -10.64 14.95 12.28
C ARG A 153 -9.34 15.77 12.44
N ASN A 154 -9.41 16.89 13.17
CA ASN A 154 -8.26 17.81 13.33
C ASN A 154 -7.98 18.24 14.78
N ASN A 155 -8.37 17.44 15.77
CA ASN A 155 -8.29 17.81 17.19
C ASN A 155 -6.85 17.96 17.72
N PHE A 156 -5.90 17.22 17.15
CA PHE A 156 -4.47 17.32 17.41
C PHE A 156 -3.73 18.19 16.39
N GLY A 157 -4.42 18.80 15.42
CA GLY A 157 -3.79 19.51 14.32
C GLY A 157 -3.28 18.58 13.21
N GLN A 158 -3.73 17.33 13.15
CA GLN A 158 -3.26 16.30 12.21
C GLN A 158 -3.58 16.60 10.72
N LEU A 159 -4.39 17.62 10.42
CA LEU A 159 -4.54 18.15 9.06
C LEU A 159 -3.40 19.10 8.65
N GLY A 160 -2.65 19.63 9.61
CA GLY A 160 -1.45 20.44 9.35
C GLY A 160 -1.72 21.91 9.02
N THR A 161 -2.98 22.35 9.07
CA THR A 161 -3.38 23.74 8.74
C THR A 161 -2.85 24.81 9.72
N GLY A 162 -2.04 24.44 10.71
CA GLY A 162 -1.59 25.32 11.81
C GLY A 162 -2.68 25.61 12.85
N HIS A 163 -3.89 25.09 12.67
CA HIS A 163 -5.03 25.36 13.54
C HIS A 163 -5.92 24.11 13.68
N SER A 164 -6.28 23.75 14.91
CA SER A 164 -7.21 22.68 15.25
C SER A 164 -8.64 23.18 15.25
N THR A 165 -9.56 22.42 14.66
CA THR A 165 -11.00 22.68 14.75
C THR A 165 -11.65 21.98 15.96
N GLY A 166 -10.84 21.49 16.92
CA GLY A 166 -11.30 20.65 18.02
C GLY A 166 -11.81 19.30 17.50
N ASP A 167 -12.85 18.76 18.14
CA ASP A 167 -13.45 17.48 17.72
C ASP A 167 -14.54 17.60 16.64
N ASN A 168 -14.57 18.72 15.91
CA ASN A 168 -15.56 18.94 14.86
C ASN A 168 -15.31 18.06 13.63
N ASN A 169 -16.35 17.90 12.81
CA ASN A 169 -16.24 17.23 11.50
C ASN A 169 -15.54 18.19 10.53
N ASN A 170 -14.58 17.68 9.75
CA ASN A 170 -14.02 18.42 8.61
C ASN A 170 -14.11 17.50 7.39
N ASP A 171 -15.13 17.72 6.56
CA ASP A 171 -15.51 16.86 5.45
C ASP A 171 -15.21 17.45 4.07
N VAL A 172 -14.49 18.58 4.07
CA VAL A 172 -13.97 19.24 2.88
C VAL A 172 -12.47 18.97 2.79
N ILE A 173 -12.04 18.46 1.64
CA ILE A 173 -10.62 18.26 1.34
C ILE A 173 -9.97 19.62 1.11
N VAL A 174 -8.91 19.93 1.87
CA VAL A 174 -8.21 21.21 1.81
C VAL A 174 -6.74 21.02 1.42
N PRO A 175 -6.17 21.92 0.59
CA PRO A 175 -4.74 21.93 0.32
C PRO A 175 -3.95 22.38 1.56
N LEU A 176 -2.71 21.90 1.66
CA LEU A 176 -1.77 22.25 2.72
C LEU A 176 -0.63 23.10 2.14
N ASP A 177 -0.78 24.43 2.21
CA ASP A 177 0.14 25.37 1.54
C ASP A 177 1.50 25.54 2.23
N SER A 178 1.65 25.08 3.46
CA SER A 178 2.87 25.25 4.26
C SER A 178 4.04 24.36 3.82
N ILE A 179 3.80 23.35 2.98
CA ILE A 179 4.80 22.44 2.44
C ILE A 179 4.53 22.17 0.96
N ARG A 180 5.59 22.00 0.16
CA ARG A 180 5.53 21.68 -1.27
C ARG A 180 6.64 20.70 -1.65
N ASP A 181 6.63 20.27 -2.90
CA ASP A 181 7.58 19.30 -3.46
C ASP A 181 7.61 17.97 -2.68
N ILE A 182 6.46 17.56 -2.17
CA ILE A 182 6.29 16.29 -1.46
C ILE A 182 6.21 15.13 -2.45
N PHE A 183 6.86 14.01 -2.15
CA PHE A 183 6.73 12.79 -2.96
C PHE A 183 6.09 11.62 -2.19
N SER A 184 6.04 11.68 -0.87
CA SER A 184 5.44 10.60 -0.07
C SER A 184 4.74 11.15 1.16
N ILE A 185 3.60 10.55 1.52
CA ILE A 185 2.84 10.87 2.73
C ILE A 185 2.54 9.61 3.54
N HIS A 186 2.59 9.71 4.87
CA HIS A 186 2.41 8.58 5.79
C HIS A 186 1.63 9.01 7.01
N PHE A 187 0.37 8.60 7.10
CA PHE A 187 -0.55 8.97 8.18
C PHE A 187 -0.89 7.73 8.99
N ASN A 188 -0.97 7.87 10.32
CA ASN A 188 -1.50 6.83 11.19
C ASN A 188 -2.00 7.47 12.49
N GLN A 189 -3.05 6.90 13.08
CA GLN A 189 -3.71 7.42 14.27
C GLN A 189 -4.03 8.90 14.14
N ASN A 190 -3.34 9.75 14.90
CA ASN A 190 -3.51 11.20 14.92
C ASN A 190 -2.21 11.93 14.49
N ASN A 191 -1.35 11.25 13.73
CA ASN A 191 -0.06 11.76 13.28
C ASN A 191 -0.01 11.75 11.75
N SER A 192 0.72 12.70 11.20
CA SER A 192 0.87 12.91 9.76
C SER A 192 2.32 13.24 9.44
N MET A 193 2.82 12.66 8.36
CA MET A 193 4.17 12.86 7.85
C MET A 193 4.14 13.07 6.34
N ALA A 194 5.02 13.94 5.87
CA ALA A 194 5.33 14.14 4.47
C ALA A 194 6.85 14.11 4.26
N ILE A 195 7.29 13.51 3.16
CA ILE A 195 8.70 13.49 2.74
C ILE A 195 8.81 14.28 1.44
N ALA A 196 9.65 15.32 1.47
CA ALA A 196 9.96 16.13 0.32
C ALA A 196 10.90 15.41 -0.65
N LYS A 197 10.88 15.79 -1.94
CA LYS A 197 11.72 15.20 -2.99
C LYS A 197 13.22 15.26 -2.65
N ASN A 198 13.64 16.27 -1.90
CA ASN A 198 15.01 16.45 -1.43
C ASN A 198 15.39 15.55 -0.24
N GLY A 199 14.49 14.72 0.30
CA GLY A 199 14.74 13.85 1.45
C GLY A 199 14.40 14.46 2.82
N SER A 200 13.98 15.72 2.88
CA SER A 200 13.53 16.34 4.14
C SER A 200 12.20 15.75 4.63
N VAL A 201 12.08 15.55 5.95
CA VAL A 201 10.88 14.98 6.59
C VAL A 201 10.13 16.06 7.36
N TYR A 202 8.83 16.17 7.12
CA TYR A 202 7.92 17.04 7.87
C TYR A 202 6.92 16.20 8.66
N THR A 203 6.67 16.56 9.92
CA THR A 203 5.71 15.87 10.80
C THR A 203 4.77 16.86 11.49
N TRP A 204 3.54 16.44 11.76
CA TRP A 204 2.54 17.21 12.51
C TRP A 204 1.46 16.30 13.12
N GLY A 205 0.68 16.85 14.06
CA GLY A 205 -0.38 16.13 14.78
C GLY A 205 -0.03 15.91 16.26
N ASN A 206 -0.42 14.75 16.80
CA ASN A 206 -0.19 14.41 18.21
C ASN A 206 1.31 14.26 18.50
N ASN A 207 1.77 14.82 19.63
CA ASN A 207 3.18 14.74 20.03
C ASN A 207 3.38 14.31 21.50
N ALA A 208 2.36 13.73 22.15
CA ALA A 208 2.42 13.37 23.57
C ALA A 208 3.58 12.42 23.95
N LYS A 209 4.14 11.69 22.99
CA LYS A 209 5.24 10.74 23.15
C LYS A 209 6.45 11.09 22.28
N GLY A 210 6.56 12.33 21.80
CA GLY A 210 7.69 12.74 20.95
C GLY A 210 7.65 12.18 19.53
N GLN A 211 6.50 11.64 19.09
CA GLN A 211 6.37 10.96 17.80
C GLN A 211 6.42 11.90 16.58
N LEU A 212 6.58 13.21 16.80
CA LEU A 212 6.93 14.14 15.73
C LEU A 212 8.45 14.22 15.50
N GLY A 213 9.29 13.82 16.47
CA GLY A 213 10.75 13.81 16.29
C GLY A 213 11.41 15.20 16.28
N ILE A 214 10.70 16.24 16.73
CA ILE A 214 11.10 17.65 16.63
C ILE A 214 11.80 18.22 17.88
N GLY A 215 12.39 17.36 18.70
CA GLY A 215 13.14 17.74 19.90
C GLY A 215 12.30 18.11 21.13
N ASN A 216 10.97 17.98 21.06
CA ASN A 216 10.06 18.17 22.20
C ASN A 216 8.86 17.20 22.12
N ASN A 217 8.02 17.18 23.15
CA ASN A 217 6.77 16.41 23.23
C ASN A 217 5.55 17.32 23.55
N ASN A 218 5.60 18.59 23.12
CA ASN A 218 4.54 19.56 23.38
C ASN A 218 3.25 19.10 22.69
N ASN A 219 2.19 18.90 23.48
CA ASN A 219 0.92 18.38 22.97
C ASN A 219 -0.26 19.15 23.58
N PRO A 220 -0.78 20.18 22.88
CA PRO A 220 -1.94 20.94 23.33
C PRO A 220 -3.18 20.06 23.60
N ASN A 221 -4.10 20.54 24.45
CA ASN A 221 -5.32 19.81 24.79
C ASN A 221 -6.16 19.52 23.53
N PRO A 222 -6.40 18.24 23.17
CA PRO A 222 -7.14 17.92 21.96
C PRO A 222 -8.62 18.32 21.99
N LYS A 223 -9.18 18.67 23.16
CA LYS A 223 -10.58 19.12 23.24
C LYS A 223 -10.77 20.58 22.83
N GLU A 224 -9.70 21.36 22.82
CA GLU A 224 -9.75 22.79 22.55
C GLU A 224 -9.40 23.05 21.08
N ALA A 225 -10.26 23.79 20.38
CA ALA A 225 -9.90 24.40 19.10
C ALA A 225 -8.84 25.49 19.33
N GLY A 226 -8.06 25.82 18.31
CA GLY A 226 -6.98 26.81 18.44
C GLY A 226 -5.69 26.37 17.76
N ASP A 227 -4.64 27.14 17.98
CA ASP A 227 -3.37 26.97 17.28
C ASP A 227 -2.74 25.59 17.52
N ARG A 228 -2.11 25.06 16.47
CA ARG A 228 -1.37 23.81 16.46
C ARG A 228 -0.09 23.97 15.66
N LEU A 229 0.84 23.05 15.88
CA LEU A 229 2.04 22.99 15.05
C LEU A 229 1.63 22.66 13.60
N PRO A 230 1.98 23.51 12.61
CA PRO A 230 1.91 23.12 11.21
C PRO A 230 2.98 22.05 10.90
N PRO A 231 3.03 21.49 9.68
CA PRO A 231 4.13 20.65 9.24
C PRO A 231 5.48 21.22 9.64
N THR A 232 6.18 20.50 10.50
CA THR A 232 7.44 20.94 11.10
C THR A 232 8.55 20.02 10.64
N LEU A 233 9.69 20.60 10.25
CA LEU A 233 10.85 19.84 9.81
C LEU A 233 11.40 18.99 10.96
N VAL A 234 11.64 17.71 10.71
CA VAL A 234 12.37 16.83 11.62
C VAL A 234 13.87 17.12 11.47
N PRO A 235 14.56 17.53 12.55
CA PRO A 235 15.97 17.90 12.47
C PRO A 235 16.86 16.71 12.10
N GLY A 236 17.86 16.95 11.25
CA GLY A 236 18.92 16.00 10.95
C GLY A 236 18.56 14.89 9.95
N ILE A 237 17.47 15.05 9.20
CA ILE A 237 17.07 14.11 8.14
C ILE A 237 16.89 14.86 6.82
N ASP A 238 17.77 14.61 5.85
CA ASP A 238 17.80 15.25 4.53
C ASP A 238 18.00 14.25 3.37
N ASP A 239 17.91 12.95 3.64
CA ASP A 239 18.13 11.87 2.69
C ASP A 239 17.08 10.75 2.82
N ALA A 240 15.90 11.06 3.35
CA ALA A 240 14.82 10.10 3.53
C ALA A 240 14.20 9.66 2.19
N VAL A 241 13.85 8.38 2.11
CA VAL A 241 13.21 7.76 0.93
C VAL A 241 11.87 7.11 1.26
N MET A 242 11.61 6.80 2.54
CA MET A 242 10.34 6.22 3.00
C MET A 242 10.13 6.49 4.48
N GLY A 243 8.87 6.62 4.90
CA GLY A 243 8.48 6.72 6.30
C GLY A 243 7.41 5.69 6.66
N ALA A 244 7.26 5.43 7.95
CA ALA A 244 6.15 4.65 8.48
C ALA A 244 5.79 5.13 9.89
N TYR A 245 4.50 5.30 10.17
CA TYR A 245 4.02 5.55 11.52
C TYR A 245 3.44 4.29 12.13
N GLY A 246 3.82 4.01 13.36
CA GLY A 246 3.01 3.24 14.28
C GLY A 246 1.95 4.09 14.97
N PHE A 247 1.51 3.72 16.17
CA PHE A 247 0.52 4.55 16.88
C PHE A 247 1.15 5.82 17.46
N ASN A 248 2.30 5.65 18.12
CA ASN A 248 2.99 6.73 18.84
C ASN A 248 4.51 6.72 18.55
N HIS A 249 4.94 6.13 17.45
CA HIS A 249 6.34 6.12 17.00
C HIS A 249 6.43 6.14 15.48
N ALA A 250 7.57 6.55 14.96
CA ALA A 250 7.85 6.60 13.53
C ALA A 250 9.16 5.91 13.18
N LEU A 251 9.23 5.40 11.95
CA LEU A 251 10.44 4.93 11.29
C LEU A 251 10.67 5.76 10.03
N ILE A 252 11.92 6.09 9.76
CA ILE A 252 12.36 6.71 8.51
C ILE A 252 13.46 5.84 7.92
N LEU A 253 13.28 5.44 6.66
CA LEU A 253 14.31 4.81 5.85
C LEU A 253 15.09 5.89 5.10
N LYS A 254 16.41 5.88 5.27
CA LYS A 254 17.36 6.74 4.58
C LYS A 254 17.83 6.11 3.27
N SER A 255 18.29 6.92 2.33
CA SER A 255 18.72 6.47 0.99
C SER A 255 19.91 5.49 1.02
N ASP A 256 20.71 5.53 2.08
CA ASP A 256 21.83 4.61 2.35
C ASP A 256 21.40 3.23 2.87
N GLY A 257 20.10 2.98 3.07
CA GLY A 257 19.57 1.72 3.59
C GLY A 257 19.60 1.59 5.12
N THR A 258 19.98 2.65 5.84
CA THR A 258 19.89 2.72 7.31
C THR A 258 18.57 3.36 7.76
N LEU A 259 18.23 3.18 9.05
CA LEU A 259 16.98 3.66 9.63
C LEU A 259 17.20 4.59 10.81
N VAL A 260 16.34 5.59 10.93
CA VAL A 260 16.13 6.34 12.17
C VAL A 260 14.69 6.23 12.64
N SER A 261 14.47 6.40 13.93
CA SER A 261 13.16 6.30 14.57
C SER A 261 13.00 7.35 15.67
N PHE A 262 11.76 7.66 16.02
CA PHE A 262 11.44 8.59 17.12
C PHE A 262 10.02 8.33 17.65
N GLY A 263 9.73 8.84 18.85
CA GLY A 263 8.47 8.62 19.56
C GLY A 263 8.57 7.65 20.74
N GLN A 264 7.46 6.99 21.05
CA GLN A 264 7.32 6.05 22.17
C GLN A 264 8.30 4.87 22.04
N ASN A 265 8.93 4.47 23.16
CA ASN A 265 9.89 3.36 23.23
C ASN A 265 9.66 2.43 24.44
N ASN A 266 8.44 2.31 24.95
CA ASN A 266 8.15 1.53 26.16
C ASN A 266 8.35 0.01 26.01
N VAL A 267 8.36 -0.51 24.78
CA VAL A 267 8.56 -1.93 24.46
C VAL A 267 9.71 -2.15 23.47
N GLY A 268 10.53 -1.12 23.23
CA GLY A 268 11.66 -1.18 22.32
C GLY A 268 11.32 -0.93 20.86
N GLN A 269 10.13 -0.42 20.53
CA GLN A 269 9.66 -0.23 19.16
C GLN A 269 10.51 0.76 18.33
N LEU A 270 11.40 1.54 18.96
CA LEU A 270 12.38 2.36 18.24
C LEU A 270 13.56 1.55 17.69
N GLY A 271 13.83 0.35 18.19
CA GLY A 271 14.89 -0.52 17.65
C GLY A 271 16.30 -0.01 17.92
N ASN A 272 16.47 0.89 18.90
CA ASN A 272 17.72 1.57 19.24
C ASN A 272 18.61 0.81 20.23
N GLY A 273 18.23 -0.42 20.62
CA GLY A 273 18.98 -1.26 21.54
C GLY A 273 18.92 -0.83 23.02
N GLU A 274 18.09 0.17 23.36
CA GLU A 274 17.93 0.58 24.76
C GLU A 274 17.36 -0.54 25.63
N VAL A 275 17.79 -0.56 26.89
CA VAL A 275 17.35 -1.51 27.92
C VAL A 275 16.69 -0.77 29.08
N ASN A 276 16.02 -1.49 29.98
CA ASN A 276 15.32 -0.92 31.16
C ASN A 276 14.19 0.07 30.79
N LEU A 277 13.49 -0.22 29.70
CA LEU A 277 12.38 0.60 29.20
C LEU A 277 11.14 0.49 30.10
N ASN A 278 10.36 1.57 30.16
CA ASN A 278 9.10 1.63 30.89
C ASN A 278 8.07 2.48 30.13
N VAL A 279 6.87 2.65 30.69
CA VAL A 279 5.74 3.37 30.06
C VAL A 279 6.03 4.84 29.69
N ASN A 280 7.07 5.43 30.27
CA ASN A 280 7.52 6.80 30.00
C ASN A 280 8.75 6.87 29.10
N SER A 281 9.26 5.74 28.60
CA SER A 281 10.37 5.73 27.64
C SER A 281 9.88 6.23 26.27
N PHE A 282 10.53 7.28 25.76
CA PHE A 282 10.34 7.82 24.41
C PHE A 282 11.57 8.63 23.99
N SER A 283 11.73 8.87 22.68
CA SER A 283 12.71 9.81 22.14
C SER A 283 12.00 10.92 21.35
N THR A 284 12.29 12.17 21.69
CA THR A 284 11.79 13.35 20.95
C THR A 284 12.68 13.73 19.77
N ASN A 285 13.87 13.15 19.66
CA ASN A 285 14.80 13.34 18.54
C ASN A 285 14.95 12.02 17.76
N PRO A 286 15.30 12.08 16.47
CA PRO A 286 15.64 10.86 15.72
C PRO A 286 16.79 10.10 16.39
N VAL A 287 16.63 8.79 16.54
CA VAL A 287 17.65 7.85 17.03
C VAL A 287 17.86 6.76 15.98
N ALA A 288 19.09 6.24 15.89
CA ALA A 288 19.39 5.17 14.94
C ALA A 288 18.75 3.84 15.36
N VAL A 289 18.24 3.09 14.40
CA VAL A 289 17.94 1.66 14.59
C VAL A 289 19.25 0.89 14.48
N VAL A 290 19.55 0.04 15.45
CA VAL A 290 20.83 -0.67 15.52
C VAL A 290 20.80 -2.00 14.76
N ASN A 291 21.98 -2.45 14.30
CA ASN A 291 22.21 -3.78 13.73
C ASN A 291 21.35 -4.13 12.50
N LEU A 292 20.95 -3.14 11.71
CA LEU A 292 20.19 -3.33 10.49
C LEU A 292 20.70 -2.39 9.39
N ARG A 293 20.87 -2.94 8.19
CA ARG A 293 21.37 -2.25 6.98
C ARG A 293 20.67 -2.83 5.75
N ASP A 294 20.92 -2.21 4.60
CA ASP A 294 20.43 -2.64 3.29
C ASP A 294 18.89 -2.79 3.30
N VAL A 295 18.20 -1.89 4.01
CA VAL A 295 16.75 -1.89 4.11
C VAL A 295 16.14 -1.24 2.87
N ILE A 296 15.07 -1.84 2.36
CA ILE A 296 14.31 -1.36 1.20
C ILE A 296 12.84 -1.06 1.52
N GLN A 297 12.35 -1.48 2.69
CA GLN A 297 11.00 -1.16 3.12
C GLN A 297 10.91 -1.13 4.63
N VAL A 298 10.11 -0.22 5.19
CA VAL A 298 9.75 -0.15 6.61
C VAL A 298 8.25 -0.11 6.79
N ILE A 299 7.77 -0.74 7.86
CA ILE A 299 6.37 -0.70 8.30
C ILE A 299 6.32 -0.61 9.82
N ALA A 300 5.24 -0.03 10.36
CA ALA A 300 5.10 0.16 11.81
C ALA A 300 3.64 -0.04 12.25
N GLY A 301 3.42 -1.02 13.12
CA GLY A 301 2.12 -1.31 13.72
C GLY A 301 1.89 -0.51 15.00
N SER A 302 1.02 -0.99 15.89
CA SER A 302 0.63 -0.26 17.08
C SER A 302 1.83 0.10 17.96
N GLU A 303 2.63 -0.91 18.32
CA GLU A 303 3.80 -0.82 19.19
C GLU A 303 4.92 -1.76 18.70
N HIS A 304 4.91 -2.13 17.42
CA HIS A 304 5.97 -2.93 16.79
C HIS A 304 6.38 -2.29 15.47
N SER A 305 7.57 -2.65 15.02
CA SER A 305 8.24 -2.12 13.84
C SER A 305 8.80 -3.28 13.04
N ALA A 306 8.83 -3.14 11.72
CA ALA A 306 9.44 -4.14 10.86
C ALA A 306 10.11 -3.52 9.64
N ALA A 307 11.05 -4.27 9.08
CA ALA A 307 11.82 -3.87 7.91
C ALA A 307 12.08 -5.06 6.99
N LEU A 308 12.17 -4.77 5.69
CA LEU A 308 12.56 -5.72 4.65
C LEU A 308 13.92 -5.31 4.08
N THR A 309 14.86 -6.26 4.00
CA THR A 309 16.20 -6.02 3.42
C THR A 309 16.27 -6.37 1.93
N GLU A 310 17.32 -5.90 1.25
CA GLU A 310 17.61 -6.20 -0.16
C GLU A 310 17.70 -7.72 -0.45
N ASN A 311 18.07 -8.52 0.55
CA ASN A 311 18.17 -9.98 0.44
C ASN A 311 16.82 -10.70 0.64
N GLY A 312 15.73 -9.96 0.82
CA GLY A 312 14.40 -10.51 1.06
C GLY A 312 14.20 -11.05 2.48
N GLU A 313 14.98 -10.58 3.45
CA GLU A 313 14.86 -10.94 4.86
C GLU A 313 13.96 -9.94 5.59
N VAL A 314 13.10 -10.44 6.47
CA VAL A 314 12.20 -9.62 7.28
C VAL A 314 12.72 -9.57 8.71
N TYR A 315 12.83 -8.36 9.25
CA TYR A 315 13.19 -8.11 10.65
C TYR A 315 12.03 -7.43 11.37
N VAL A 316 11.78 -7.81 12.63
CA VAL A 316 10.70 -7.23 13.46
C VAL A 316 11.24 -6.93 14.87
N TRP A 317 10.75 -5.88 15.51
CA TRP A 317 11.06 -5.53 16.90
C TRP A 317 9.89 -4.80 17.57
N GLY A 318 9.97 -4.61 18.89
CA GLY A 318 8.91 -4.03 19.73
C GLY A 318 7.98 -5.08 20.34
N LYS A 319 6.68 -4.79 20.38
CA LYS A 319 5.66 -5.62 21.04
C LYS A 319 5.53 -7.01 20.42
N ASN A 320 5.36 -8.03 21.27
CA ASN A 320 5.10 -9.41 20.84
C ASN A 320 3.88 -10.07 21.51
N GLN A 321 2.94 -9.28 22.02
CA GLN A 321 1.76 -9.81 22.73
C GLN A 321 0.92 -10.76 21.85
N TYR A 322 0.88 -10.48 20.54
CA TYR A 322 0.11 -11.27 19.58
C TYR A 322 1.01 -12.10 18.65
N GLY A 323 2.28 -12.28 19.01
CA GLY A 323 3.22 -13.04 18.17
C GLY A 323 3.74 -12.26 16.97
N ASN A 324 3.67 -10.92 17.03
CA ASN A 324 4.10 -9.99 15.98
C ASN A 324 5.55 -10.23 15.53
N LEU A 325 6.42 -10.75 16.40
CA LEU A 325 7.82 -11.04 16.06
C LEU A 325 8.01 -12.27 15.17
N GLY A 326 6.97 -13.10 14.97
CA GLY A 326 7.07 -14.27 14.09
C GLY A 326 8.00 -15.39 14.60
N ASN A 327 8.34 -15.37 15.89
CA ASN A 327 9.33 -16.28 16.50
C ASN A 327 8.72 -17.52 17.19
N GLY A 328 7.45 -17.80 16.93
CA GLY A 328 6.71 -18.92 17.53
C GLY A 328 6.28 -18.71 18.98
N ARG A 329 6.43 -17.50 19.54
CA ARG A 329 6.05 -17.20 20.92
C ARG A 329 5.08 -16.02 20.99
N LEU A 330 4.15 -16.10 21.95
CA LEU A 330 3.42 -14.95 22.47
C LEU A 330 4.13 -14.46 23.73
N SER A 331 4.18 -13.16 23.95
CA SER A 331 4.86 -12.58 25.12
C SER A 331 3.90 -11.76 25.98
N ALA A 332 4.31 -11.44 27.21
CA ALA A 332 3.57 -10.48 28.02
C ALA A 332 3.57 -9.10 27.33
N ALA A 333 2.56 -8.28 27.61
CA ALA A 333 2.36 -7.00 26.93
C ALA A 333 3.54 -6.01 27.09
N ASN A 334 4.32 -6.15 28.15
CA ASN A 334 5.46 -5.30 28.49
C ASN A 334 6.83 -5.95 28.18
N THR A 335 6.86 -7.10 27.49
CA THR A 335 8.12 -7.69 27.06
C THR A 335 8.79 -6.78 26.03
N VAL A 336 10.06 -6.43 26.29
CA VAL A 336 10.85 -5.54 25.44
C VAL A 336 11.58 -6.34 24.37
N GLN A 337 11.49 -5.88 23.13
CA GLN A 337 12.38 -6.28 22.05
C GLN A 337 12.91 -5.01 21.39
N SER A 338 14.04 -4.49 21.89
CA SER A 338 14.61 -3.20 21.44
C SER A 338 15.63 -3.32 20.31
N THR A 339 15.90 -4.53 19.82
CA THR A 339 16.74 -4.77 18.65
C THR A 339 15.96 -5.54 17.58
N PRO A 340 16.15 -5.22 16.28
CA PRO A 340 15.59 -5.99 15.18
C PRO A 340 15.96 -7.48 15.27
N VAL A 341 14.96 -8.36 15.17
CA VAL A 341 15.16 -9.82 15.07
C VAL A 341 14.64 -10.34 13.75
N LYS A 342 15.41 -11.22 13.11
CA LYS A 342 15.03 -11.86 11.86
C LYS A 342 13.85 -12.80 12.07
N VAL A 343 12.88 -12.76 11.16
CA VAL A 343 11.76 -13.70 11.10
C VAL A 343 12.19 -14.92 10.29
N GLU A 344 12.16 -16.09 10.92
CA GLU A 344 12.54 -17.34 10.29
C GLU A 344 11.40 -17.97 9.48
N GLY A 345 11.74 -18.85 8.52
CA GLY A 345 10.77 -19.58 7.71
C GLY A 345 10.18 -18.80 6.53
N LEU A 346 10.71 -17.60 6.25
CA LEU A 346 10.39 -16.81 5.07
C LEU A 346 11.53 -16.88 4.04
N SER A 347 11.19 -16.83 2.76
CA SER A 347 12.18 -16.82 1.67
C SER A 347 11.67 -15.98 0.51
N GLY A 348 12.58 -15.19 -0.09
CA GLY A 348 12.29 -14.39 -1.27
C GLY A 348 11.17 -13.37 -1.07
N ILE A 349 11.11 -12.71 0.10
CA ILE A 349 10.12 -11.68 0.35
C ILE A 349 10.47 -10.42 -0.44
N LYS A 350 9.49 -9.86 -1.14
CA LYS A 350 9.64 -8.65 -1.97
C LYS A 350 8.82 -7.46 -1.50
N GLN A 351 7.84 -7.68 -0.62
CA GLN A 351 7.02 -6.61 -0.04
C GLN A 351 6.47 -7.06 1.32
N ILE A 352 6.40 -6.14 2.27
CA ILE A 352 5.72 -6.30 3.56
C ILE A 352 4.64 -5.24 3.75
N ALA A 353 3.61 -5.56 4.53
CA ALA A 353 2.55 -4.63 4.93
C ALA A 353 2.08 -4.96 6.35
N ASN A 354 1.57 -3.99 7.10
CA ASN A 354 1.05 -4.22 8.45
C ASN A 354 -0.37 -3.68 8.61
N GLY A 355 -1.14 -4.34 9.45
CA GLY A 355 -2.24 -3.68 10.14
C GLY A 355 -1.80 -3.19 11.51
N ARG A 356 -2.77 -3.10 12.42
CA ARG A 356 -2.51 -2.67 13.79
C ARG A 356 -1.54 -3.61 14.52
N ASP A 357 -1.80 -4.90 14.47
CA ASP A 357 -1.08 -5.91 15.25
C ASP A 357 -0.84 -7.20 14.45
N HIS A 358 -0.81 -7.11 13.12
CA HIS A 358 -0.50 -8.23 12.22
C HIS A 358 0.38 -7.76 11.05
N ILE A 359 1.13 -8.70 10.48
CA ILE A 359 2.04 -8.45 9.37
C ILE A 359 1.68 -9.39 8.21
N LEU A 360 1.80 -8.87 6.99
CA LEU A 360 1.76 -9.60 5.73
C LEU A 360 3.14 -9.52 5.08
N ALA A 361 3.60 -10.63 4.50
CA ALA A 361 4.81 -10.70 3.69
C ALA A 361 4.51 -11.39 2.36
N LEU A 362 4.76 -10.70 1.26
CA LEU A 362 4.60 -11.18 -0.10
C LEU A 362 5.92 -11.75 -0.62
N ALA A 363 5.91 -13.03 -0.97
CA ALA A 363 7.02 -13.70 -1.62
C ALA A 363 7.02 -13.45 -3.14
N SER A 364 8.20 -13.57 -3.77
CA SER A 364 8.38 -13.40 -5.22
C SER A 364 7.62 -14.44 -6.05
N ASP A 365 7.30 -15.60 -5.48
CA ASP A 365 6.47 -16.62 -6.13
C ASP A 365 4.97 -16.26 -6.16
N GLY A 366 4.55 -15.18 -5.49
CA GLY A 366 3.18 -14.70 -5.44
C GLY A 366 2.36 -15.23 -4.25
N LYS A 367 2.96 -16.02 -3.35
CA LYS A 367 2.34 -16.41 -2.07
C LYS A 367 2.45 -15.29 -1.05
N ILE A 368 1.48 -15.25 -0.14
CA ILE A 368 1.47 -14.33 0.99
C ILE A 368 1.59 -15.14 2.27
N TYR A 369 2.40 -14.67 3.20
CA TYR A 369 2.51 -15.17 4.56
C TYR A 369 2.01 -14.10 5.53
N SER A 370 1.35 -14.52 6.61
CA SER A 370 0.83 -13.63 7.63
C SER A 370 1.02 -14.18 9.03
N TRP A 371 1.16 -13.29 10.01
CA TRP A 371 1.27 -13.63 11.43
C TRP A 371 0.87 -12.44 12.31
N GLY A 372 0.68 -12.67 13.61
CA GLY A 372 0.22 -11.69 14.58
C GLY A 372 -1.22 -11.91 15.04
N LEU A 373 -1.92 -10.81 15.34
CA LEU A 373 -3.32 -10.80 15.78
C LEU A 373 -4.26 -11.33 14.68
N ASN A 374 -5.18 -12.22 15.03
CA ASN A 374 -6.18 -12.78 14.09
C ASN A 374 -7.64 -12.64 14.56
N ALA A 375 -7.90 -11.82 15.58
CA ALA A 375 -9.22 -11.72 16.20
C ALA A 375 -10.35 -11.30 15.22
N SER A 376 -10.02 -10.65 14.10
CA SER A 376 -10.93 -10.27 13.01
C SER A 376 -10.81 -11.13 11.75
N GLY A 377 -9.99 -12.20 11.75
CA GLY A 377 -9.68 -12.98 10.56
C GLY A 377 -8.66 -12.32 9.63
N GLN A 378 -7.96 -11.26 10.08
CA GLN A 378 -7.06 -10.45 9.26
C GLN A 378 -5.80 -11.17 8.77
N LEU A 379 -5.56 -12.40 9.24
CA LEU A 379 -4.49 -13.25 8.72
C LEU A 379 -4.90 -14.02 7.46
N GLY A 380 -6.20 -14.20 7.19
CA GLY A 380 -6.65 -14.86 5.95
C GLY A 380 -6.34 -16.37 5.92
N ILE A 381 -6.19 -16.98 7.09
CA ILE A 381 -5.81 -18.39 7.27
C ILE A 381 -7.01 -19.27 7.68
N GLY A 382 -8.23 -18.80 7.44
CA GLY A 382 -9.46 -19.46 7.86
C GLY A 382 -9.81 -19.22 9.33
N GLY A 383 -10.85 -19.91 9.79
CA GLY A 383 -11.36 -19.82 11.16
C GLY A 383 -12.73 -19.16 11.28
N SER A 384 -13.16 -18.92 12.52
CA SER A 384 -14.45 -18.29 12.84
C SER A 384 -14.39 -17.61 14.22
N GLY A 385 -15.36 -16.75 14.50
CA GLY A 385 -15.47 -16.04 15.78
C GLY A 385 -14.30 -15.08 16.03
N PHE A 386 -13.45 -15.42 17.00
CA PHE A 386 -12.24 -14.67 17.37
C PHE A 386 -11.03 -15.61 17.34
N PRO A 387 -10.50 -15.94 16.15
CA PRO A 387 -9.35 -16.83 16.05
C PRO A 387 -8.16 -16.33 16.88
N ASN A 388 -7.43 -17.29 17.45
CA ASN A 388 -6.22 -17.01 18.21
C ASN A 388 -5.16 -16.32 17.33
N PRO A 389 -4.27 -15.50 17.92
CA PRO A 389 -3.12 -14.98 17.22
C PRO A 389 -2.19 -16.12 16.75
N THR A 390 -1.47 -15.87 15.66
CA THR A 390 -0.52 -16.82 15.07
C THR A 390 0.89 -16.27 15.19
N PRO A 391 1.79 -16.90 15.98
CA PRO A 391 3.12 -16.35 16.25
C PRO A 391 4.20 -16.81 15.26
N ILE A 392 3.83 -17.52 14.19
CA ILE A 392 4.73 -17.96 13.11
C ILE A 392 4.16 -17.51 11.77
N PRO A 393 5.00 -17.14 10.80
CA PRO A 393 4.52 -16.88 9.44
C PRO A 393 3.75 -18.07 8.89
N THR A 394 2.50 -17.84 8.52
CA THR A 394 1.59 -18.86 7.99
C THR A 394 1.08 -18.42 6.64
N GLN A 395 1.05 -19.33 5.67
CA GLN A 395 0.60 -18.99 4.32
C GLN A 395 -0.89 -18.63 4.33
N VAL A 396 -1.22 -17.50 3.70
CA VAL A 396 -2.59 -17.06 3.45
C VAL A 396 -3.28 -18.02 2.47
N LEU A 397 -4.53 -18.37 2.74
CA LEU A 397 -5.28 -19.34 1.92
C LEU A 397 -5.69 -18.73 0.57
N ASN A 398 -5.86 -19.60 -0.44
CA ASN A 398 -6.49 -19.28 -1.72
C ASN A 398 -5.85 -18.13 -2.54
N ILE A 399 -4.58 -17.78 -2.26
CA ILE A 399 -3.78 -16.82 -3.05
C ILE A 399 -2.40 -17.41 -3.34
N THR A 400 -2.04 -17.45 -4.63
CA THR A 400 -0.70 -17.88 -5.09
C THR A 400 -0.10 -16.98 -6.16
N ASN A 401 -0.82 -15.95 -6.62
CA ASN A 401 -0.44 -15.07 -7.72
C ASN A 401 -0.60 -13.59 -7.37
N ALA A 402 -0.32 -13.22 -6.12
CA ALA A 402 -0.35 -11.82 -5.68
C ALA A 402 0.72 -10.97 -6.38
N SER A 403 0.36 -9.76 -6.77
CA SER A 403 1.28 -8.73 -7.25
C SER A 403 1.68 -7.78 -6.12
N SER A 404 0.75 -7.45 -5.21
CA SER A 404 0.99 -6.60 -4.05
C SER A 404 0.14 -6.99 -2.81
N VAL A 405 0.58 -6.54 -1.64
CA VAL A 405 -0.12 -6.69 -0.35
C VAL A 405 -0.26 -5.35 0.37
N TRP A 406 -1.38 -5.18 1.06
CA TRP A 406 -1.73 -3.95 1.79
C TRP A 406 -2.47 -4.31 3.07
N ALA A 407 -2.31 -3.50 4.11
CA ALA A 407 -3.05 -3.67 5.35
C ALA A 407 -3.17 -2.32 6.07
N GLY A 408 -4.17 -2.26 6.95
CA GLY A 408 -4.45 -1.13 7.82
C GLY A 408 -5.45 -1.59 8.88
N GLY A 409 -5.46 -0.98 10.06
CA GLY A 409 -6.40 -1.34 11.12
C GLY A 409 -6.45 -2.85 11.40
N THR A 410 -7.57 -3.50 11.06
CA THR A 410 -7.78 -4.94 11.21
C THR A 410 -8.20 -5.61 9.91
N GLN A 411 -7.77 -5.05 8.78
CA GLN A 411 -8.07 -5.52 7.44
C GLN A 411 -6.79 -5.69 6.61
N SER A 412 -6.90 -6.55 5.61
CA SER A 412 -5.81 -6.95 4.71
C SER A 412 -6.35 -7.01 3.29
N PHE A 413 -5.52 -6.62 2.33
CA PHE A 413 -5.81 -6.66 0.91
C PHE A 413 -4.64 -7.23 0.12
N SER A 414 -4.95 -7.78 -1.04
CA SER A 414 -3.97 -8.10 -2.07
C SER A 414 -4.53 -7.79 -3.44
N ILE A 415 -3.67 -7.27 -4.32
CA ILE A 415 -3.95 -7.18 -5.75
C ILE A 415 -3.31 -8.43 -6.38
N LEU A 416 -4.08 -9.17 -7.18
CA LEU A 416 -3.56 -10.31 -7.93
C LEU A 416 -2.92 -9.84 -9.25
N LYS A 417 -2.10 -10.69 -9.87
CA LYS A 417 -1.54 -10.42 -11.21
C LYS A 417 -2.60 -10.17 -12.30
N SER A 418 -3.84 -10.64 -12.09
CA SER A 418 -4.99 -10.35 -12.96
C SER A 418 -5.58 -8.94 -12.78
N GLY A 419 -5.17 -8.21 -11.75
CA GLY A 419 -5.78 -6.94 -11.33
C GLY A 419 -6.94 -7.08 -10.34
N GLU A 420 -7.40 -8.31 -10.06
CA GLU A 420 -8.46 -8.54 -9.07
C GLU A 420 -7.96 -8.20 -7.65
N VAL A 421 -8.80 -7.51 -6.87
CA VAL A 421 -8.55 -7.24 -5.45
C VAL A 421 -9.20 -8.32 -4.58
N LYS A 422 -8.39 -8.95 -3.73
CA LYS A 422 -8.84 -9.78 -2.62
C LYS A 422 -8.72 -9.03 -1.30
N GLY A 423 -9.66 -9.24 -0.39
CA GLY A 423 -9.65 -8.66 0.96
C GLY A 423 -10.15 -9.64 2.01
N TRP A 424 -9.64 -9.48 3.24
CA TRP A 424 -10.00 -10.27 4.41
C TRP A 424 -9.76 -9.48 5.70
N GLY A 425 -10.34 -9.93 6.82
CA GLY A 425 -10.35 -9.23 8.11
C GLY A 425 -11.71 -8.62 8.44
N ALA A 426 -11.72 -7.54 9.22
CA ALA A 426 -12.95 -6.88 9.65
C ALA A 426 -13.66 -6.16 8.50
N ASN A 427 -14.98 -6.28 8.41
CA ASN A 427 -15.83 -5.50 7.50
C ASN A 427 -16.91 -4.76 8.28
N GLY A 428 -17.99 -5.46 8.65
CA GLY A 428 -19.07 -4.99 9.52
C GLY A 428 -19.65 -3.64 9.14
N ASN A 429 -20.16 -2.92 10.14
CA ASN A 429 -20.77 -1.60 9.97
C ASN A 429 -19.81 -0.56 9.37
N THR A 430 -18.51 -0.70 9.63
CA THR A 430 -17.48 0.18 9.08
C THR A 430 -17.18 -0.07 7.60
N ALA A 431 -17.65 -1.18 7.04
CA ALA A 431 -17.51 -1.53 5.63
C ALA A 431 -16.06 -1.53 5.10
N ASN A 432 -15.08 -1.91 5.93
CA ASN A 432 -13.66 -1.72 5.60
C ASN A 432 -13.21 -2.46 4.34
N LEU A 433 -13.88 -3.55 3.94
CA LEU A 433 -13.46 -4.34 2.77
C LEU A 433 -14.15 -3.89 1.47
N ALA A 434 -15.13 -2.99 1.54
CA ALA A 434 -15.96 -2.59 0.39
C ALA A 434 -16.47 -3.79 -0.42
N ILE A 435 -17.15 -4.72 0.25
CA ILE A 435 -17.71 -5.94 -0.37
C ILE A 435 -19.17 -5.77 -0.81
N GLY A 436 -19.67 -4.53 -0.86
CA GLY A 436 -21.04 -4.18 -1.28
C GLY A 436 -22.09 -4.26 -0.18
N GLU A 437 -21.71 -4.68 1.04
CA GLU A 437 -22.60 -4.82 2.19
C GLU A 437 -21.87 -4.66 3.53
N THR A 438 -22.64 -4.60 4.63
CA THR A 438 -22.13 -4.36 6.00
C THR A 438 -22.54 -5.44 7.02
N ASN A 439 -23.31 -6.45 6.61
CA ASN A 439 -23.81 -7.52 7.47
C ASN A 439 -22.72 -8.56 7.75
N THR A 440 -21.79 -8.78 6.81
CA THR A 440 -20.62 -9.63 7.06
C THR A 440 -19.67 -8.90 7.99
N SER A 441 -19.58 -9.37 9.24
CA SER A 441 -18.70 -8.75 10.24
C SER A 441 -17.22 -8.96 9.95
N LYS A 442 -16.85 -10.16 9.50
CA LYS A 442 -15.45 -10.60 9.30
C LYS A 442 -15.37 -11.56 8.12
N VAL A 443 -14.28 -11.48 7.38
CA VAL A 443 -13.92 -12.37 6.28
C VAL A 443 -12.62 -13.07 6.66
N TYR A 444 -12.64 -14.40 6.87
CA TYR A 444 -11.51 -15.14 7.45
C TYR A 444 -10.55 -15.73 6.41
N GLU A 445 -10.95 -15.72 5.14
CA GLU A 445 -10.16 -16.17 3.99
C GLU A 445 -10.27 -15.12 2.89
N PRO A 446 -9.24 -14.93 2.05
CA PRO A 446 -9.32 -13.92 1.01
C PRO A 446 -10.53 -14.10 0.09
N ASN A 447 -11.32 -13.04 -0.04
CA ASN A 447 -12.51 -13.00 -0.89
C ASN A 447 -12.48 -11.73 -1.75
N LYS A 448 -13.32 -11.66 -2.79
CA LYS A 448 -13.45 -10.47 -3.63
C LYS A 448 -13.79 -9.26 -2.74
N ALA A 449 -13.01 -8.20 -2.86
CA ALA A 449 -13.14 -6.96 -2.11
C ALA A 449 -13.03 -5.77 -3.06
N VAL A 450 -13.37 -4.57 -2.57
CA VAL A 450 -13.33 -3.34 -3.37
C VAL A 450 -14.17 -3.50 -4.65
N VAL A 451 -15.43 -3.90 -4.46
CA VAL A 451 -16.32 -4.24 -5.57
C VAL A 451 -16.73 -2.99 -6.36
N GLY A 452 -16.86 -3.13 -7.68
CA GLY A 452 -17.37 -2.07 -8.55
C GLY A 452 -16.30 -1.13 -9.13
N ILE A 453 -15.02 -1.29 -8.77
CA ILE A 453 -13.90 -0.60 -9.43
C ILE A 453 -12.82 -1.61 -9.83
N GLU A 454 -12.07 -1.28 -10.89
CA GLU A 454 -11.01 -2.12 -11.46
C GLU A 454 -9.74 -1.28 -11.68
N ASN A 455 -8.63 -1.91 -12.05
CA ASN A 455 -7.34 -1.25 -12.31
C ASN A 455 -6.80 -0.44 -11.12
N VAL A 456 -6.99 -0.97 -9.90
CA VAL A 456 -6.38 -0.43 -8.69
C VAL A 456 -4.87 -0.64 -8.75
N ILE A 457 -4.10 0.43 -8.52
CA ILE A 457 -2.62 0.40 -8.56
C ILE A 457 -1.98 0.81 -7.22
N HIS A 458 -2.74 1.40 -6.29
CA HIS A 458 -2.22 1.85 -5.01
C HIS A 458 -3.33 1.96 -3.97
N PHE A 459 -3.02 1.63 -2.70
CA PHE A 459 -3.94 1.81 -1.59
C PHE A 459 -3.44 2.85 -0.58
N GLY A 460 -4.37 3.59 0.01
CA GLY A 460 -4.18 4.32 1.26
C GLY A 460 -5.06 3.70 2.34
N CYS A 461 -4.50 2.77 3.13
CA CYS A 461 -5.25 2.04 4.16
C CYS A 461 -5.23 2.79 5.50
N GLY A 462 -6.41 3.01 6.08
CA GLY A 462 -6.59 3.61 7.40
C GLY A 462 -7.07 2.62 8.45
N ALA A 463 -7.49 3.11 9.61
CA ALA A 463 -8.01 2.26 10.67
C ALA A 463 -9.39 1.67 10.32
N THR A 464 -10.29 2.50 9.78
CA THR A 464 -11.69 2.13 9.50
C THR A 464 -12.19 2.62 8.14
N HIS A 465 -11.32 3.24 7.35
CA HIS A 465 -11.62 3.73 6.01
C HIS A 465 -10.36 3.60 5.16
N ASN A 466 -10.55 3.52 3.85
CA ASN A 466 -9.46 3.23 2.92
C ASN A 466 -9.71 3.94 1.60
N PHE A 467 -8.64 4.06 0.81
CA PHE A 467 -8.66 4.62 -0.53
C PHE A 467 -7.91 3.75 -1.52
N ALA A 468 -8.30 3.86 -2.78
CA ALA A 468 -7.63 3.27 -3.93
C ALA A 468 -7.34 4.35 -4.97
N LEU A 469 -6.15 4.30 -5.58
CA LEU A 469 -5.82 5.03 -6.80
C LEU A 469 -5.90 4.06 -7.97
N LEU A 470 -6.59 4.48 -9.02
CA LEU A 470 -6.69 3.72 -10.27
C LEU A 470 -5.62 4.17 -11.26
N GLY A 471 -5.31 3.31 -12.25
CA GLY A 471 -4.30 3.60 -13.28
C GLY A 471 -4.58 4.85 -14.14
N ASN A 472 -5.84 5.29 -14.22
CA ASN A 472 -6.24 6.53 -14.89
C ASN A 472 -6.12 7.79 -14.00
N GLY A 473 -5.69 7.64 -12.74
CA GLY A 473 -5.54 8.73 -11.77
C GLY A 473 -6.79 9.02 -10.92
N GLU A 474 -7.91 8.30 -11.12
CA GLU A 474 -9.09 8.45 -10.28
C GLU A 474 -8.86 7.89 -8.87
N ILE A 475 -9.42 8.57 -7.87
CA ILE A 475 -9.34 8.16 -6.46
C ILE A 475 -10.72 7.73 -6.01
N TYR A 476 -10.78 6.57 -5.36
CA TYR A 476 -11.99 6.07 -4.71
C TYR A 476 -11.73 5.84 -3.22
N GLY A 477 -12.72 6.16 -2.39
CA GLY A 477 -12.70 5.97 -0.94
C GLY A 477 -13.86 5.10 -0.47
N TRP A 478 -13.68 4.39 0.63
CA TRP A 478 -14.74 3.58 1.26
C TRP A 478 -14.50 3.38 2.75
N GLY A 479 -15.47 2.78 3.40
CA GLY A 479 -15.47 2.53 4.83
C GLY A 479 -16.10 3.66 5.64
N TRP A 480 -15.72 3.81 6.91
CA TRP A 480 -16.38 4.74 7.82
C TRP A 480 -15.89 6.18 7.65
N ASN A 481 -16.80 7.07 7.25
CA ASN A 481 -16.57 8.51 7.09
C ASN A 481 -16.58 9.28 8.43
N PHE A 482 -15.94 8.73 9.46
CA PHE A 482 -15.92 9.33 10.78
C PHE A 482 -15.24 10.70 10.76
N LYS A 483 -15.93 11.73 11.27
CA LYS A 483 -15.45 13.12 11.29
C LYS A 483 -15.10 13.69 9.91
N GLY A 484 -15.65 13.11 8.83
CA GLY A 484 -15.34 13.53 7.46
C GLY A 484 -14.08 12.90 6.87
N SER A 485 -13.54 11.83 7.44
CA SER A 485 -12.32 11.17 6.96
C SER A 485 -12.32 10.77 5.48
N LEU A 486 -13.47 10.58 4.82
CA LEU A 486 -13.55 10.35 3.38
C LEU A 486 -13.59 11.63 2.53
N GLY A 487 -13.83 12.80 3.12
CA GLY A 487 -14.04 14.04 2.37
C GLY A 487 -15.34 14.04 1.55
N ARG A 488 -16.39 13.41 2.10
CA ARG A 488 -17.69 13.22 1.46
C ARG A 488 -18.82 13.60 2.41
N GLN A 489 -19.37 14.80 2.26
CA GLN A 489 -20.44 15.31 3.12
C GLN A 489 -21.73 14.47 3.05
N ASP A 490 -22.03 13.92 1.87
CA ASP A 490 -23.19 13.06 1.65
C ASP A 490 -23.14 11.72 2.39
N LEU A 491 -21.98 11.35 2.94
CA LEU A 491 -21.77 10.10 3.67
C LEU A 491 -21.67 10.29 5.19
N GLN A 492 -21.91 11.48 5.73
CA GLN A 492 -21.74 11.78 7.17
C GLN A 492 -22.67 10.95 8.08
N SER A 493 -23.87 10.63 7.61
CA SER A 493 -24.85 9.85 8.36
C SER A 493 -24.65 8.33 8.27
N ASN A 494 -23.70 7.87 7.44
CA ASN A 494 -23.50 6.45 7.17
C ASN A 494 -22.42 5.86 8.10
N TRP A 495 -22.71 4.69 8.67
CA TRP A 495 -21.73 3.94 9.48
C TRP A 495 -20.53 3.44 8.65
N GLY A 496 -20.72 3.24 7.35
CA GLY A 496 -19.68 2.90 6.40
C GLY A 496 -20.20 2.97 4.97
N ALA A 497 -19.33 3.32 4.02
CA ALA A 497 -19.60 3.22 2.59
C ALA A 497 -19.19 1.82 2.12
N PRO A 498 -20.12 0.89 1.85
CA PRO A 498 -19.81 -0.49 1.47
C PRO A 498 -19.43 -0.66 0.00
N ASN A 499 -19.66 0.36 -0.81
CA ASN A 499 -19.18 0.46 -2.18
C ASN A 499 -18.18 1.62 -2.25
N PRO A 500 -17.08 1.48 -3.01
CA PRO A 500 -16.16 2.58 -3.27
C PRO A 500 -16.87 3.78 -3.88
N VAL A 501 -16.55 4.98 -3.40
CA VAL A 501 -17.10 6.24 -3.90
C VAL A 501 -15.99 7.12 -4.45
N SER A 502 -16.25 7.83 -5.54
CA SER A 502 -15.26 8.73 -6.15
C SER A 502 -14.90 9.89 -5.21
N ILE A 503 -13.62 10.23 -5.13
CA ILE A 503 -13.06 11.33 -4.35
C ILE A 503 -12.47 12.36 -5.30
N THR A 504 -12.91 13.60 -5.18
CA THR A 504 -12.43 14.71 -6.00
C THR A 504 -11.55 15.63 -5.16
N LEU A 505 -10.31 15.81 -5.61
CA LEU A 505 -9.41 16.82 -5.04
C LEU A 505 -9.72 18.19 -5.66
N PRO A 506 -9.63 19.28 -4.88
CA PRO A 506 -9.86 20.63 -5.40
C PRO A 506 -8.87 21.07 -6.49
#